data_AF-Q9M7S6-F1
#
_entry.id   AF-Q9M7S6-F1
#
_cell.length_a   1.000
_cell.length_b   1.000
_cell.length_c   1.000
_cell.angle_alpha   90.00
_cell.angle_beta   90.00
_cell.angle_gamma   90.00
#
_symmetry.space_group_name_H-M   'P 1'
#
loop_
_entity.id
_entity.type
_entity.pdbx_description
1 polymer ?
#
loop_
_entity_poly.entity_id
_entity_poly.type
_entity_poly.pdbx_seq_one_letter_code
_entity_poly.pdbx_strand_id
1 'polypeptide(L)' 'KGKLPKEARLKLLHWWELHSKWPYPSETEKIALAETTGLDQKQINNWFINQRKRHWKP' A
#
# COMPACT_ATOMS: atom_id res chain seq x y z
N LYS A 1 -16.49 6.63 -0.17
CA LYS A 1 -15.02 6.43 -0.14
C LYS A 1 -14.42 7.00 -1.42
N GLY A 2 -13.67 8.10 -1.33
CA GLY A 2 -13.02 8.75 -2.48
C GLY A 2 -11.75 8.02 -2.92
N LYS A 3 -11.22 8.38 -4.09
CA LYS A 3 -9.90 7.93 -4.55
C LYS A 3 -8.83 8.42 -3.57
N LEU A 4 -7.78 7.61 -3.35
CA LEU A 4 -6.62 8.05 -2.58
C LEU A 4 -5.92 9.24 -3.26
N PRO A 5 -5.31 10.17 -2.51
CA PRO A 5 -4.47 11.22 -3.07
C PRO A 5 -3.42 10.65 -4.02
N LYS A 6 -3.11 11.38 -5.10
CA LYS A 6 -2.17 10.92 -6.14
C LYS A 6 -0.80 10.58 -5.53
N GLU A 7 -0.28 11.43 -4.66
CA GLU A 7 1.01 11.24 -4.00
C GLU A 7 1.03 10.03 -3.08
N ALA A 8 -0.01 9.86 -2.25
CA ALA A 8 -0.17 8.69 -1.40
C ALA A 8 -0.15 7.39 -2.23
N ARG A 9 -0.88 7.38 -3.35
CA ARG A 9 -0.90 6.24 -4.26
C ARG A 9 0.47 5.97 -4.89
N LEU A 10 1.23 7.00 -5.26
CA LEU A 10 2.58 6.82 -5.81
C LEU A 10 3.54 6.18 -4.81
N LYS A 11 3.50 6.62 -3.54
CA LYS A 11 4.32 6.01 -2.48
C LYS A 11 3.98 4.53 -2.24
N LEU A 12 2.69 4.20 -2.24
CA LEU A 12 2.23 2.81 -2.11
C LEU A 12 2.64 1.94 -3.30
N LEU A 13 2.55 2.47 -4.52
CA LEU A 13 3.01 1.79 -5.73
C LEU A 13 4.52 1.57 -5.73
N HIS A 14 5.29 2.55 -5.26
CA HIS A 14 6.74 2.41 -5.15
C HIS A 14 7.12 1.27 -4.18
N TRP A 15 6.53 1.23 -2.98
CA TRP A 15 6.76 0.12 -2.06
C TRP A 15 6.34 -1.22 -2.69
N TRP A 16 5.20 -1.25 -3.39
CA TRP A 16 4.69 -2.44 -4.07
C TRP A 16 5.67 -3.00 -5.11
N GLU A 17 6.25 -2.15 -5.96
CA GLU A 17 7.18 -2.56 -7.01
C GLU A 17 8.43 -3.22 -6.40
N LEU A 18 8.98 -2.63 -5.34
CA LEU A 18 10.13 -3.16 -4.60
C LEU A 18 9.85 -4.51 -3.94
N HIS A 19 8.60 -4.77 -3.54
CA HIS A 19 8.18 -5.98 -2.85
C HIS A 19 7.28 -6.88 -3.70
N SER A 20 7.37 -6.78 -5.03
CA SER A 20 6.48 -7.49 -5.96
C SER A 20 6.52 -9.03 -5.84
N LYS A 21 7.64 -9.60 -5.35
CA LYS A 21 7.76 -11.04 -5.07
C LYS A 21 6.97 -11.48 -3.83
N TRP A 22 6.86 -10.61 -2.82
CA TRP A 22 6.13 -10.87 -1.57
C TRP A 22 5.49 -9.58 -1.04
N PRO A 23 4.33 -9.17 -1.59
CA PRO A 23 3.75 -7.85 -1.32
C PRO A 23 2.90 -7.83 -0.03
N TYR A 24 3.52 -8.22 1.08
CA TYR A 24 2.93 -8.23 2.42
C TYR A 24 3.77 -7.34 3.34
N PRO A 25 3.40 -6.05 3.50
CA PRO A 25 4.11 -5.17 4.40
C PRO A 25 3.96 -5.67 5.84
N SER A 26 5.06 -5.65 6.58
CA SER A 26 5.10 -5.82 8.03
C SER A 26 4.34 -4.70 8.73
N GLU A 27 4.08 -4.85 10.03
CA GLU A 27 3.34 -3.83 10.79
C GLU A 27 4.11 -2.50 10.86
N THR A 28 5.42 -2.56 11.03
CA THR A 28 6.30 -1.38 11.01
C THR A 28 6.26 -0.67 9.65
N GLU A 29 6.26 -1.42 8.55
CA GLU A 29 6.15 -0.82 7.21
C GLU A 29 4.78 -0.19 6.97
N LYS A 30 3.69 -0.80 7.47
CA LYS A 30 2.37 -0.16 7.39
C LYS A 30 2.32 1.15 8.16
N ILE A 31 2.95 1.23 9.33
CA ILE A 31 3.04 2.46 10.12
C ILE A 31 3.83 3.52 9.33
N ALA A 32 5.01 3.18 8.80
CA ALA A 32 5.80 4.09 8.00
C ALA A 32 5.07 4.56 6.72
N LEU A 33 4.33 3.66 6.07
CA LEU A 33 3.51 4.01 4.91
C LEU A 33 2.34 4.93 5.30
N ALA A 34 1.69 4.68 6.44
CA ALA A 34 0.64 5.55 6.96
C ALA A 34 1.17 6.98 7.23
N GLU A 35 2.29 7.09 7.94
CA GLU A 35 2.94 8.36 8.26
C GLU A 35 3.35 9.14 6.99
N THR A 36 4.01 8.46 6.04
CA THR A 36 4.50 9.12 4.83
C THR A 36 3.39 9.47 3.83
N THR A 37 2.26 8.76 3.84
CA THR A 37 1.14 9.00 2.92
C THR A 37 0.03 9.87 3.52
N GLY A 38 0.04 10.08 4.84
CA GLY A 38 -1.05 10.72 5.58
C GLY A 38 -2.34 9.88 5.61
N LEU A 39 -2.24 8.57 5.33
CA LEU A 39 -3.38 7.66 5.32
C LEU A 39 -3.49 6.94 6.66
N ASP A 40 -4.71 6.58 7.04
CA ASP A 40 -4.92 5.70 8.18
C ASP A 40 -4.51 4.24 7.84
N GLN A 41 -4.19 3.45 8.87
CA GLN A 41 -3.77 2.05 8.67
C GLN A 41 -4.84 1.22 7.93
N LYS A 42 -6.13 1.52 8.09
CA LYS A 42 -7.22 0.82 7.41
C LYS A 42 -7.19 1.11 5.90
N GLN A 43 -6.84 2.32 5.47
CA GLN A 43 -6.64 2.68 4.07
C GLN A 43 -5.43 1.96 3.49
N ILE A 44 -4.31 1.90 4.22
CA ILE A 44 -3.11 1.13 3.83
C ILE A 44 -3.47 -0.35 3.62
N ASN A 45 -4.08 -0.98 4.63
CA ASN A 45 -4.49 -2.38 4.59
C ASN A 45 -5.42 -2.67 3.40
N ASN A 46 -6.45 -1.84 3.22
CA ASN A 46 -7.39 -2.01 2.11
C ASN A 46 -6.72 -1.82 0.75
N TRP A 47 -5.76 -0.91 0.63
CA TRP A 47 -5.02 -0.73 -0.60
C TRP A 47 -4.22 -1.98 -0.96
N PHE A 48 -3.43 -2.51 -0.03
CA PHE A 48 -2.62 -3.71 -0.26
C PHE A 48 -3.45 -4.96 -0.56
N ILE A 49 -4.57 -5.15 0.16
CA ILE A 49 -5.51 -6.24 -0.12
C ILE A 49 -6.04 -6.15 -1.56
N ASN A 50 -6.49 -4.97 -1.98
CA ASN A 50 -7.04 -4.79 -3.33
C ASN A 50 -5.96 -4.85 -4.41
N GLN A 51 -4.76 -4.33 -4.14
CA GLN A 51 -3.64 -4.35 -5.07
C GLN A 51 -3.19 -5.80 -5.33
N ARG A 52 -3.06 -6.63 -4.28
CA ARG A 52 -2.82 -8.08 -4.43
C ARG A 52 -3.89 -8.77 -5.25
N LYS A 53 -5.17 -8.56 -4.92
CA LYS A 53 -6.29 -9.16 -5.67
C LYS A 53 -6.28 -8.81 -7.16
N ARG A 54 -5.76 -7.64 -7.54
CA ARG A 54 -5.74 -7.17 -8.94
C ARG A 54 -4.47 -7.56 -9.70
N HIS A 55 -3.32 -7.53 -9.03
CA HIS A 55 -2.03 -7.50 -9.71
C HIS A 55 -1.05 -8.58 -9.27
N TRP A 56 -1.24 -9.22 -8.12
CA TRP A 56 -0.32 -10.26 -7.67
C TRP A 56 -0.76 -11.63 -8.18
N LYS A 57 0.14 -12.26 -8.93
CA LYS A 57 0.03 -13.65 -9.38
C LYS A 57 1.32 -14.34 -8.91
N PRO A 58 1.23 -15.26 -7.93
CA PRO A 58 2.40 -15.96 -7.42
C PRO A 58 3.03 -16.86 -8.49
#